data_AF-A0A8J5HFN6-F1
#
_entry.id   AF-A0A8J5HFN6-F1
#
_cell.length_a   1.000
_cell.length_b   1.000
_cell.length_c   1.000
_cell.angle_alpha   90.00
_cell.angle_beta   90.00
_cell.angle_gamma   90.00
#
_symmetry.space_group_name_H-M   'P 1'
#
loop_
_entity.id
_entity.type
_entity.pdbx_description
1 polymer ?
#
loop_
_entity_poly.entity_id
_entity_poly.type
_entity_poly.pdbx_seq_one_letter_code
_entity_poly.pdbx_strand_id
1 'polypeptide(L)' 'MVTADRRRGFLRLVAVKSHRLHLQLRICDNVHGAVEGDTCFAVAQEFNLTHAQFNAINPNINCNKVFIGQWLYIKGTA' A
#
# COMPACT_ATOMS: atom_id res chain seq x y z
N MET A 1 24.87 8.78 17.78
CA MET A 1 26.01 9.48 18.43
C MET A 1 25.47 10.36 19.53
N VAL A 2 26.11 10.33 20.70
CA VAL A 2 25.63 10.88 21.98
C VAL A 2 26.16 12.29 22.17
N THR A 3 25.32 13.24 22.59
CA THR A 3 25.77 14.38 23.42
C THR A 3 25.05 14.29 24.77
N ALA A 4 25.82 14.32 25.85
CA ALA A 4 25.35 14.20 27.22
C ALA A 4 25.45 15.57 27.90
N ASP A 5 24.33 16.09 28.40
CA ASP A 5 24.33 17.18 29.39
C ASP A 5 23.84 16.62 30.74
N ARG A 6 24.56 16.99 31.79
CA ARG A 6 24.66 16.34 33.10
C ARG A 6 23.93 17.19 34.14
N ARG A 7 22.63 16.97 34.34
CA ARG A 7 21.95 17.34 35.60
C ARG A 7 21.06 16.20 36.09
N ARG A 8 21.15 15.98 37.40
CA ARG A 8 20.78 14.78 38.14
C ARG A 8 19.28 14.60 38.19
N GLY A 9 18.84 13.35 38.18
CA GLY A 9 17.51 12.96 38.62
C GLY A 9 16.70 12.27 37.55
N PHE A 10 16.53 10.96 37.70
CA PHE A 10 15.57 10.10 37.01
C PHE A 10 14.30 10.81 36.53
N LEU A 11 14.04 10.81 35.22
CA LEU A 11 12.83 10.21 34.68
C LEU A 11 13.02 9.90 33.19
N ARG A 12 12.72 8.65 32.84
CA ARG A 12 12.82 8.10 31.49
C ARG A 12 12.18 9.05 30.48
N LEU A 13 12.87 9.35 29.38
CA LEU A 13 12.19 9.68 28.14
C LEU A 13 11.22 8.53 27.87
N VAL A 14 9.93 8.76 28.11
CA VAL A 14 8.90 7.96 27.47
C VAL A 14 9.08 8.28 25.99
N ALA A 15 9.79 7.41 25.28
CA ALA A 15 9.59 7.32 23.85
C ALA A 15 8.08 7.16 23.70
N VAL A 16 7.42 8.12 23.07
CA VAL A 16 6.07 7.92 22.56
C VAL A 16 6.24 6.79 21.56
N LYS A 17 6.15 5.54 22.02
CA LYS A 17 5.94 4.39 21.15
C LYS A 17 4.62 4.74 20.50
N SER A 18 4.70 5.31 19.30
CA SER A 18 3.57 5.58 18.45
C SER A 18 2.81 4.27 18.34
N HIS A 19 1.82 4.10 19.21
CA HIS A 19 0.79 3.11 19.05
C HIS A 19 -0.07 3.72 17.96
N ARG A 20 0.43 3.66 16.71
CA ARG A 20 -0.44 3.64 15.56
C ARG A 20 -1.39 2.50 15.86
N LEU A 21 -2.60 2.85 16.26
CA LEU A 21 -3.77 2.02 16.04
C LEU A 21 -3.72 1.73 14.54
N HIS A 22 -3.10 0.62 14.14
CA HIS A 22 -3.15 0.14 12.77
C HIS A 22 -4.55 -0.42 12.56
N LEU A 23 -5.52 0.48 12.49
CA LEU A 23 -6.59 0.28 11.54
C LEU A 23 -5.90 0.35 10.17
N GLN A 24 -5.25 -0.76 9.74
CA GLN A 24 -4.91 -0.95 8.33
C GLN A 24 -6.24 -1.14 7.60
N LEU A 25 -6.99 -0.05 7.47
CA LEU A 25 -7.72 0.16 6.25
C LEU A 25 -6.65 0.01 5.18
N ARG A 26 -6.69 -1.09 4.42
CA ARG A 26 -5.87 -1.20 3.23
C ARG A 26 -6.34 -0.10 2.32
N ILE A 27 -5.64 1.01 2.42
CA ILE A 27 -5.85 2.11 1.52
C ILE A 27 -5.12 1.67 0.26
N CYS A 28 -5.88 1.68 -0.80
CA CYS A 28 -5.41 1.56 -2.15
C CYS A 28 -4.46 2.73 -2.37
N ASP A 29 -3.18 2.52 -2.13
CA ASP A 29 -2.20 3.60 -2.10
C ASP A 29 -2.11 4.27 -3.47
N ASN A 30 -2.23 3.46 -4.54
CA ASN A 30 -2.32 3.93 -5.91
C ASN A 30 -3.30 3.07 -6.71
N VAL A 31 -4.06 3.75 -7.58
CA VAL A 31 -5.10 3.18 -8.42
C VAL A 31 -4.85 3.60 -9.86
N HIS A 32 -4.95 2.64 -10.78
CA HIS A 32 -5.04 2.88 -12.21
C HIS A 32 -6.51 2.86 -12.64
N GLY A 33 -6.95 3.90 -13.36
CA GLY A 33 -8.27 3.92 -13.97
C GLY A 33 -8.21 3.26 -15.34
N ALA A 34 -8.85 2.12 -15.50
CA ALA A 34 -8.77 1.34 -16.73
C ALA A 34 -9.25 2.15 -17.95
N VAL A 35 -8.51 2.07 -19.04
CA VAL A 35 -8.84 2.69 -20.34
C VAL A 35 -9.14 1.61 -21.39
N GLU A 36 -9.49 2.04 -22.60
CA GLU A 36 -9.78 1.12 -23.70
C GLU A 36 -8.56 0.25 -24.01
N GLY A 37 -8.77 -1.07 -24.10
CA GLY A 37 -7.71 -2.04 -24.39
C GLY A 37 -6.97 -2.57 -23.16
N ASP A 38 -7.23 -2.04 -21.96
CA ASP A 38 -6.60 -2.54 -20.74
C ASP A 38 -7.00 -3.98 -20.41
N THR A 39 -6.02 -4.73 -19.94
CA THR A 39 -6.21 -6.06 -19.33
C THR A 39 -5.47 -6.10 -18.00
N CYS A 40 -5.88 -6.98 -17.07
CA CYS A 40 -5.14 -7.17 -15.82
C CYS A 40 -3.65 -7.48 -16.07
N PHE A 41 -3.32 -8.22 -17.13
CA PHE A 41 -1.95 -8.58 -17.46
C PHE A 41 -1.13 -7.36 -17.91
N ALA A 42 -1.66 -6.56 -18.85
CA ALA A 42 -0.97 -5.38 -19.36
C ALA A 42 -0.73 -4.35 -18.24
N VAL A 43 -1.75 -4.07 -17.43
CA VAL A 43 -1.64 -3.16 -16.29
C VAL A 43 -0.66 -3.70 -15.24
N ALA A 44 -0.72 -4.99 -14.89
CA ALA A 44 0.24 -5.57 -13.97
C ALA A 44 1.69 -5.44 -14.48
N GLN A 45 1.92 -5.70 -15.78
CA GLN A 45 3.24 -5.56 -16.39
C GLN A 45 3.74 -4.12 -16.38
N GLU A 46 2.89 -3.16 -16.73
CA GLU A 46 3.22 -1.72 -16.73
C GLU A 46 3.70 -1.25 -15.34
N PHE A 47 3.06 -1.74 -14.28
CA PHE A 47 3.40 -1.38 -12.91
C PHE A 47 4.38 -2.36 -12.24
N ASN A 48 5.05 -3.23 -13.00
CA ASN A 48 6.04 -4.20 -12.52
C ASN A 48 5.51 -5.15 -11.43
N LEU A 49 4.23 -5.51 -11.52
CA LEU A 49 3.58 -6.49 -10.65
C LEU A 49 3.55 -7.86 -11.34
N THR A 50 3.82 -8.91 -10.56
CA THR A 50 3.44 -10.26 -10.99
C THR A 50 1.92 -10.39 -11.01
N HIS A 51 1.41 -11.32 -11.83
CA HIS A 51 -0.02 -11.64 -11.86
C HIS A 51 -0.56 -12.02 -10.47
N ALA A 52 0.23 -12.75 -9.67
CA ALA A 52 -0.13 -13.13 -8.31
C ALA A 52 -0.25 -11.92 -7.37
N GLN A 53 0.69 -10.98 -7.43
CA GLN A 53 0.65 -9.74 -6.64
C GLN A 53 -0.54 -8.87 -7.03
N PHE A 54 -0.78 -8.71 -8.33
CA PHE A 54 -1.91 -7.94 -8.83
C PHE A 54 -3.25 -8.52 -8.37
N ASN A 55 -3.43 -9.84 -8.47
CA ASN A 55 -4.66 -10.50 -8.02
C ASN A 55 -4.84 -10.43 -6.50
N ALA A 56 -3.75 -10.54 -5.73
CA ALA A 56 -3.80 -10.48 -4.28
C ALA A 56 -4.34 -9.13 -3.76
N ILE A 57 -4.00 -8.03 -4.45
CA ILE A 57 -4.51 -6.70 -4.11
C ILE A 57 -5.83 -6.36 -4.81
N ASN A 58 -6.28 -7.16 -5.79
CA ASN A 58 -7.52 -6.98 -6.54
C ASN A 58 -8.46 -8.20 -6.49
N PRO A 59 -8.84 -8.71 -5.30
CA PRO A 59 -9.56 -9.99 -5.17
C PRO A 59 -10.97 -9.99 -5.80
N ASN A 60 -11.54 -8.82 -6.08
CA ASN A 60 -12.90 -8.66 -6.60
C ASN A 60 -12.93 -8.33 -8.10
N ILE A 61 -11.78 -8.32 -8.79
CA ILE A 61 -11.71 -8.00 -10.22
C ILE A 61 -11.86 -9.26 -11.05
N ASN A 62 -12.81 -9.25 -11.98
CA ASN A 62 -12.90 -10.24 -13.04
C ASN A 62 -12.03 -9.81 -14.22
N CYS A 63 -10.83 -10.39 -14.35
CA CYS A 63 -9.87 -10.03 -15.39
C CYS A 63 -10.32 -10.32 -16.83
N ASN A 64 -11.37 -11.12 -17.02
CA ASN A 64 -11.96 -11.36 -18.34
C ASN A 64 -13.01 -10.31 -18.73
N LYS A 65 -13.33 -9.37 -17.83
CA LYS A 65 -14.39 -8.37 -18.01
C LYS A 65 -13.97 -7.00 -17.46
N VAL A 66 -12.72 -6.60 -17.70
CA VAL A 66 -12.27 -5.23 -17.39
C VAL A 66 -13.04 -4.24 -18.26
N PHE A 67 -13.49 -3.13 -17.67
CA PHE A 67 -14.23 -2.08 -18.36
C PHE A 67 -13.60 -0.71 -18.13
N ILE A 68 -13.83 0.21 -19.07
CA ILE A 68 -13.32 1.59 -19.01
C ILE A 68 -13.83 2.28 -17.74
N GLY A 69 -12.92 2.92 -17.01
CA GLY A 69 -13.18 3.59 -15.74
C GLY A 69 -13.15 2.68 -14.51
N GLN A 70 -12.95 1.36 -14.67
CA GLN A 70 -12.75 0.46 -13.54
C GLN A 70 -11.46 0.79 -12.79
N TRP A 71 -11.53 0.76 -11.47
CA TRP A 71 -10.37 1.00 -10.61
C TRP A 71 -9.59 -0.29 -10.39
N LEU A 72 -8.31 -0.27 -10.77
CA LEU A 72 -7.36 -1.35 -10.60
C LEU A 72 -6.28 -0.92 -9.62
N TYR A 73 -6.11 -1.65 -8.53
CA TYR A 73 -5.07 -1.35 -7.55
C TYR A 73 -3.71 -1.77 -8.09
N ILE A 74 -2.76 -0.84 -8.07
CA ILE A 74 -1.39 -1.02 -8.60
C ILE A 74 -0.32 -0.89 -7.51
N LYS A 75 -0.73 -0.51 -6.30
CA LYS A 75 0.11 -0.52 -5.09
C LYS A 75 -0.78 -0.66 -3.87
N GLY A 76 -0.41 -1.57 -2.98
CA GLY A 76 -1.06 -1.69 -1.68
C GLY A 76 -0.64 -2.93 -0.90
N THR A 77 -1.06 -2.93 0.37
CA THR A 77 -1.15 -4.08 1.27
C THR A 77 -1.85 -5.30 0.70
N ALA A 78 -1.21 -6.47 0.52
CA ALA A 78 -1.94 -7.74 0.36
C ALA A 78 -2.29 -8.39 1.70
#